data_AF-A0A4Q3UW72-F1
#
_entry.id   AF-A0A4Q3UW72-F1
#
_cell.length_a   1.000
_cell.length_b   1.000
_cell.length_c   1.000
_cell.angle_alpha   90.00
_cell.angle_beta   90.00
_cell.angle_gamma   90.00
#
_symmetry.space_group_name_H-M   'P 1'
#
loop_
_entity.id
_entity.type
_entity.pdbx_description
1 polymer ?
#
loop_
_entity_poly.entity_id
_entity_poly.type
_entity_poly.pdbx_seq_one_letter_code
_entity_poly.pdbx_strand_id
1 'polypeptide(L)' 'MDTLVIHRYGRMAPGEAIVLVVALSKHRREALQAVDYLMDRLKTEAPFWKKEVRAEGSEWIEPRSDDREAHARWNKE' A
#
# COMPACT_ATOMS: atom_id res chain seq x y z
N MET A 1 -17.07 -9.09 8.50
CA MET A 1 -15.85 -8.72 7.76
C MET A 1 -14.72 -8.72 8.77
N ASP A 2 -13.57 -9.26 8.42
CA ASP A 2 -12.36 -9.19 9.23
C ASP A 2 -11.18 -8.88 8.31
N THR A 3 -10.17 -8.16 8.80
CA THR A 3 -9.04 -7.69 7.98
C THR A 3 -7.72 -7.76 8.75
N LEU A 4 -6.64 -8.01 8.01
CA LEU A 4 -5.27 -8.03 8.52
C LEU A 4 -4.37 -7.23 7.59
N VAL A 5 -3.58 -6.32 8.15
CA VAL A 5 -2.57 -5.54 7.43
C VAL A 5 -1.22 -5.75 8.12
N ILE A 6 -0.23 -6.21 7.36
CA ILE A 6 1.16 -6.32 7.80
C ILE A 6 2.01 -5.49 6.85
N HIS A 7 2.78 -4.55 7.38
CA HIS A 7 3.72 -3.74 6.61
C HIS A 7 5.12 -3.83 7.22
N ARG A 8 6.11 -4.18 6.40
CA ARG A 8 7.52 -4.26 6.82
C ARG A 8 8.19 -2.90 6.73
N TYR A 9 9.27 -2.73 7.48
CA TYR A 9 10.14 -1.56 7.44
C TYR A 9 11.61 -1.97 7.51
N GLY A 10 12.51 -1.05 7.17
CA GLY A 10 13.95 -1.29 7.15
C GLY A 10 14.47 -1.63 5.74
N ARG A 11 15.65 -2.26 5.69
CA ARG A 11 16.29 -2.65 4.42
C ARG A 11 15.60 -3.87 3.82
N MET A 12 15.31 -3.79 2.53
CA MET A 12 14.67 -4.87 1.76
C MET A 12 15.32 -4.95 0.38
N ALA A 13 15.62 -6.16 -0.09
CA ALA A 13 16.12 -6.37 -1.44
C ALA A 13 14.98 -6.37 -2.48
N PRO A 14 15.28 -6.10 -3.77
CA PRO A 14 14.31 -6.27 -4.84
C PRO A 14 13.67 -7.67 -4.83
N GLY A 15 12.35 -7.73 -4.96
CA GLY A 15 11.58 -8.98 -4.94
C GLY A 15 11.08 -9.42 -3.56
N GLU A 16 11.53 -8.78 -2.48
CA GLU A 16 10.98 -9.07 -1.16
C GLU A 16 9.55 -8.53 -0.98
N ALA A 17 8.70 -9.28 -0.27
CA ALA A 17 7.37 -8.82 0.10
C ALA A 17 7.47 -7.66 1.11
N ILE A 18 6.76 -6.56 0.85
CA ILE A 18 6.78 -5.35 1.70
C ILE A 18 5.50 -5.24 2.52
N VAL A 19 4.36 -5.53 1.91
CA VAL A 19 3.04 -5.36 2.50
C VAL A 19 2.16 -6.58 2.20
N LEU A 20 1.33 -6.95 3.17
CA LEU A 20 0.26 -7.93 3.05
C LEU A 20 -1.04 -7.31 3.53
N VAL A 21 -2.09 -7.42 2.73
CA VAL A 21 -3.46 -7.04 3.08
C VAL A 21 -4.36 -8.26 2.86
N VAL A 22 -5.14 -8.63 3.87
CA VAL A 22 -6.09 -9.75 3.83
C VAL A 22 -7.46 -9.25 4.27
N ALA A 23 -8.52 -9.70 3.60
CA ALA A 23 -9.90 -9.47 4.03
C ALA A 23 -10.71 -10.77 3.96
N LEU A 24 -11.50 -11.03 4.99
CA LEU A 24 -12.44 -12.15 5.10
C LEU A 24 -13.87 -11.63 5.02
N SER A 25 -14.62 -12.09 4.02
CA SER A 25 -16.06 -11.84 3.93
C SER A 25 -16.86 -13.06 3.52
N LYS A 26 -18.17 -13.03 3.80
CA LYS A 26 -19.14 -14.04 3.37
C LYS A 26 -19.25 -14.11 1.84
N HIS A 27 -19.06 -13.00 1.15
CA HIS A 27 -19.09 -12.91 -0.30
C HIS A 27 -17.79 -12.35 -0.86
N ARG A 28 -17.26 -13.00 -1.89
CA ARG A 28 -15.95 -12.65 -2.49
C ARG A 28 -15.83 -11.18 -2.93
N ARG A 29 -16.93 -10.58 -3.41
CA ARG A 29 -16.92 -9.19 -3.91
C ARG A 29 -16.55 -8.20 -2.81
N GLU A 30 -17.13 -8.38 -1.63
CA GLU A 30 -16.85 -7.53 -0.47
C GLU A 30 -15.40 -7.68 -0.01
N ALA A 31 -14.86 -8.91 0.00
CA ALA A 31 -13.47 -9.15 0.37
C ALA A 31 -12.49 -8.49 -0.61
N LEU A 32 -12.76 -8.61 -1.92
CA LEU A 32 -11.94 -7.96 -2.96
C LEU A 32 -11.99 -6.43 -2.84
N GLN A 33 -13.18 -5.85 -2.65
CA GLN A 33 -13.35 -4.42 -2.45
C GLN A 33 -12.62 -3.92 -1.19
N ALA A 34 -12.66 -4.68 -0.09
CA ALA A 34 -11.98 -4.31 1.14
C ALA A 34 -10.45 -4.33 0.99
N VAL A 35 -9.88 -5.33 0.33
CA VAL A 35 -8.42 -5.37 0.06
C VAL A 35 -8.00 -4.17 -0.80
N ASP A 36 -8.78 -3.88 -1.84
CA ASP A 36 -8.52 -2.79 -2.78
C ASP A 36 -8.58 -1.42 -2.07
N TYR A 37 -9.62 -1.19 -1.27
CA TYR A 37 -9.77 0.00 -0.43
C TYR A 37 -8.60 0.20 0.54
N LEU A 38 -8.21 -0.86 1.25
CA LEU A 38 -7.12 -0.80 2.23
C LEU A 38 -5.76 -0.54 1.58
N MET A 39 -5.50 -1.14 0.41
CA MET A 39 -4.26 -0.90 -0.34
C MET A 39 -4.13 0.55 -0.78
N ASP A 40 -5.20 1.15 -1.31
CA ASP A 40 -5.17 2.55 -1.71
C ASP A 40 -4.91 3.49 -0.54
N ARG A 41 -5.61 3.32 0.60
CA ARG A 41 -5.36 4.16 1.79
C ARG A 41 -3.96 3.97 2.34
N LEU A 42 -3.45 2.73 2.34
CA LEU A 42 -2.08 2.46 2.80
C LEU A 42 -1.05 3.19 1.92
N LYS A 43 -1.29 3.29 0.61
CA LYS A 43 -0.36 3.95 -0.31
C LYS A 43 -0.39 5.48 -0.22
N THR A 44 -1.49 6.07 0.24
CA THR A 44 -1.65 7.53 0.27
C THR A 44 -1.57 8.16 1.65
N GLU A 45 -2.04 7.48 2.69
CA GLU A 45 -2.20 8.06 4.02
C GLU A 45 -1.20 7.52 5.04
N ALA A 46 -0.63 6.34 4.83
CA ALA A 46 0.32 5.78 5.77
C ALA A 46 1.68 6.51 5.69
N PRO A 47 2.25 6.96 6.83
CA PRO A 47 3.46 7.77 6.85
C PRO A 47 4.72 6.91 6.65
N PHE A 48 4.96 6.49 5.40
CA PHE A 48 6.16 5.77 4.99
C PHE A 48 6.93 6.53 3.93
N TRP A 49 8.26 6.44 4.00
CA TRP A 49 9.17 7.00 3.02
C TRP A 49 10.07 5.91 2.47
N LYS A 50 10.21 5.86 1.15
CA LYS A 50 11.10 4.91 0.48
C LYS A 50 12.42 5.61 0.17
N LYS A 51 13.52 5.05 0.69
CA LYS A 51 14.88 5.45 0.33
C LYS A 51 15.51 4.38 -0.55
N GLU A 52 15.90 4.73 -1.75
CA GLU A 52 16.64 3.85 -2.64
C GLU A 52 18.15 4.01 -2.41
N VAL A 53 18.87 2.89 -2.36
CA VAL A 53 20.32 2.86 -2.15
C VAL A 53 20.96 2.11 -3.30
N ARG A 54 21.88 2.77 -4.00
CA ARG A 54 22.63 2.30 -5.16
C ARG A 54 24.14 2.46 -4.91
N ALA A 55 24.98 1.98 -5.81
CA ALA A 55 26.43 2.08 -5.64
C ALA A 55 26.92 3.55 -5.63
N GLU A 56 26.25 4.38 -6.42
CA GLU A 56 26.52 5.81 -6.60
C GLU A 56 25.95 6.71 -5.50
N GLY A 57 25.10 6.19 -4.61
CA GLY A 57 24.51 6.98 -3.52
C GLY A 57 23.14 6.50 -3.09
N SER A 58 22.38 7.40 -2.47
CA SER A 58 21.02 7.10 -2.00
C SER A 58 20.09 8.29 -2.11
N GLU A 59 18.85 8.03 -2.51
CA GLU A 59 17.83 9.06 -2.75
C GLU A 59 16.51 8.71 -2.07
N TRP A 60 15.76 9.73 -1.67
CA TRP A 60 14.38 9.56 -1.20
C TRP A 60 13.44 9.61 -2.41
N ILE A 61 12.53 8.65 -2.47
CA ILE A 61 11.57 8.52 -3.57
C ILE A 61 10.29 9.24 -3.18
N GLU A 62 9.88 10.19 -4.02
CA GLU A 62 8.60 10.89 -3.87
C GLU A 62 7.41 9.98 -4.17
N PRO A 63 6.29 10.14 -3.45
CA PRO A 63 5.04 9.46 -3.76
C PRO A 63 4.57 9.79 -5.18
N ARG A 64 3.91 8.83 -5.84
CA ARG A 64 3.37 9.04 -7.19
C ARG A 64 2.04 9.79 -7.16
N SER A 65 1.76 10.58 -8.20
CA SER A 65 0.47 11.23 -8.40
C SER A 65 -0.68 10.21 -8.49
N ASP A 66 -0.42 9.09 -9.15
CA ASP A 66 -1.41 8.04 -9.45
C ASP A 66 -2.01 7.43 -8.17
N ASP A 67 -1.23 7.36 -7.09
CA ASP A 67 -1.70 6.87 -5.79
C ASP A 67 -2.80 7.78 -5.23
N ARG A 68 -2.68 9.10 -5.42
CA ARG A 68 -3.68 10.08 -4.95
C ARG A 68 -4.99 9.98 -5.72
N GLU A 69 -4.91 9.75 -7.04
CA GLU A 69 -6.10 9.55 -7.89
C GLU A 69 -6.83 8.25 -7.54
N ALA A 70 -6.06 7.17 -7.31
CA ALA A 70 -6.60 5.89 -6.85
C ALA A 70 -7.39 6.06 -5.55
N HIS A 71 -6.86 6.78 -4.57
CA HIS A 71 -7.56 7.08 -3.32
C HIS A 71 -8.84 7.91 -3.52
N ALA A 72 -8.82 8.90 -4.43
CA ALA A 72 -9.96 9.78 -4.66
C ALA A 72 -11.24 9.04 -5.12
N ARG A 73 -11.11 7.84 -5.71
CA ARG A 73 -12.27 7.03 -6.15
C ARG A 73 -13.18 6.60 -5.00
N TRP A 74 -12.67 6.59 -3.77
CA TRP A 74 -13.42 6.24 -2.57
C TRP A 74 -14.11 7.42 -1.89
N ASN A 75 -13.85 8.65 -2.34
CA ASN A 75 -14.43 9.89 -1.78
C ASN A 75 -15.75 10.30 -2.46
N LYS A 76 -16.41 9.38 -3.17
CA LYS A 76 -17.73 9.64 -3.75
C LYS A 76 -18.82 9.20 -2.77
N GLU A 77 -19.43 10.18 -2.12
CA GLU A 77 -20.80 10.08 -1.59
C GLU A 77 -21.83 10.03 -2.73
#